data_AF-A0A2K3P9Z1-F1
#
_entry.id   AF-A0A2K3P9Z1-F1
#
_cell.length_a   1.000
_cell.length_b   1.000
_cell.length_c   1.000
_cell.angle_alpha   90.00
_cell.angle_beta   90.00
_cell.angle_gamma   90.00
#
_symmetry.space_group_name_H-M   'P 1'
#
loop_
_entity.id
_entity.type
_entity.pdbx_description
1 polymer ?
#
loop_
_entity_poly.entity_id
_entity_poly.type
_entity_poly.pdbx_seq_one_letter_code
_entity_poly.pdbx_strand_id
1 'polypeptide(L)'
;GQVNSNAARNLNQEQGDHQIHCSRERSRIAWKIIQEYLTPFVEKEKYNISRKCRLHPDNDIYRDQEQHKSHIDINEWKCGYCKKTFYEEKNLDQHFDNRHSNLLNLLIADSANLLSANLSLEKNESKCLADICGALHCDHEINSGSKKSKCNPAAAARNKHLCETLADSCFPVSHGPAASRLHEFFLHQFCNAHSCTGSKPFSRGRRPSGTIVSEFVQIAIVLQYAM
;
A
#
# COMPACT_ATOMS: atom_id res chain seq x y z
N GLY A 1 6.37 50.43 -17.02
CA GLY A 1 5.70 50.51 -15.71
C GLY A 1 4.20 50.42 -15.91
N GLN A 2 3.52 49.77 -14.97
CA GLN A 2 2.06 49.73 -14.70
C GLN A 2 1.18 49.07 -15.79
N VAL A 3 0.55 47.89 -15.64
CA VAL A 3 -0.33 47.26 -14.61
C VAL A 3 -1.80 47.73 -14.65
N ASN A 4 -2.69 46.74 -14.88
CA ASN A 4 -4.15 46.59 -14.57
C ASN A 4 -5.19 47.18 -15.54
N SER A 5 -6.38 46.58 -15.82
CA SER A 5 -7.07 45.37 -15.29
C SER A 5 -8.34 45.06 -16.11
N ASN A 6 -8.79 43.78 -16.07
CA ASN A 6 -10.18 43.27 -16.21
C ASN A 6 -10.85 43.29 -17.60
N ALA A 7 -11.75 42.39 -18.01
CA ALA A 7 -12.26 41.10 -17.53
C ALA A 7 -13.31 40.63 -18.57
N ALA A 8 -13.33 39.35 -18.94
CA ALA A 8 -14.52 38.54 -19.32
C ALA A 8 -14.03 37.24 -20.01
N ARG A 9 -13.80 36.17 -19.25
CA ARG A 9 -14.76 35.09 -18.96
C ARG A 9 -15.10 34.22 -20.17
N ASN A 10 -14.38 33.10 -20.28
CA ASN A 10 -14.98 31.82 -20.64
C ASN A 10 -14.34 30.74 -19.75
N LEU A 11 -14.85 30.66 -18.52
CA LEU A 11 -14.64 29.55 -17.61
C LEU A 11 -15.75 28.53 -17.90
N ASN A 12 -15.49 27.59 -18.81
CA ASN A 12 -16.13 26.29 -18.71
C ASN A 12 -15.35 25.53 -17.66
N GLN A 13 -15.82 25.64 -16.42
CA GLN A 13 -15.37 24.84 -15.29
C GLN A 13 -15.56 23.37 -15.66
N GLU A 14 -14.43 22.69 -15.87
CA GLU A 14 -14.31 21.25 -15.89
C GLU A 14 -14.91 20.71 -14.59
N GLN A 15 -15.93 19.86 -14.73
CA GLN A 15 -16.38 18.99 -13.66
C GLN A 15 -15.19 18.12 -13.27
N GLY A 16 -14.57 18.44 -12.14
CA GLY A 16 -13.45 17.70 -11.58
C GLY A 16 -13.90 16.31 -11.18
N ASP A 17 -13.73 15.35 -12.08
CA ASP A 17 -13.71 13.93 -11.78
C ASP A 17 -12.62 13.70 -10.71
N HIS A 18 -13.02 13.33 -9.50
CA HIS A 18 -12.08 12.95 -8.44
C HIS A 18 -11.47 11.59 -8.78
N GLN A 19 -10.64 11.57 -9.82
CA GLN A 19 -9.98 10.37 -10.29
C GLN A 19 -8.86 10.03 -9.29
N ILE A 20 -9.02 8.92 -8.59
CA ILE A 20 -8.01 8.39 -7.68
C ILE A 20 -6.78 7.97 -8.51
N HIS A 21 -5.75 8.80 -8.52
CA HIS A 21 -4.52 8.54 -9.27
C HIS A 21 -3.57 7.62 -8.48
N CYS A 22 -4.02 6.38 -8.22
CA CYS A 22 -3.21 5.36 -7.56
C CYS A 22 -3.03 4.14 -8.47
N SER A 23 -1.78 3.73 -8.70
CA SER A 23 -1.50 2.52 -9.46
C SER A 23 -1.75 1.28 -8.59
N ARG A 24 -2.84 0.56 -8.85
CA ARG A 24 -3.23 -0.67 -8.12
C ARG A 24 -2.12 -1.73 -8.15
N GLU A 25 -1.57 -2.03 -9.33
CA GLU A 25 -0.50 -3.01 -9.48
C GLU A 25 0.72 -2.66 -8.63
N ARG A 26 1.19 -1.40 -8.67
CA ARG A 26 2.30 -0.94 -7.85
C ARG A 26 1.97 -0.98 -6.35
N SER A 27 0.73 -0.65 -5.97
CA SER A 27 0.25 -0.77 -4.57
C SER A 27 0.34 -2.22 -4.08
N ARG A 28 -0.09 -3.18 -4.90
CA ARG A 28 0.00 -4.62 -4.61
C ARG A 28 1.44 -5.08 -4.40
N ILE A 29 2.36 -4.58 -5.23
CA ILE A 29 3.80 -4.90 -5.10
C ILE A 29 4.39 -4.28 -3.84
N ALA A 30 4.08 -3.02 -3.54
CA ALA A 30 4.49 -2.36 -2.30
C ALA A 30 4.01 -3.17 -1.08
N TRP A 31 2.74 -3.60 -1.10
CA TRP A 31 2.17 -4.44 -0.06
C TRP A 31 2.91 -5.79 0.08
N LYS A 32 3.17 -6.47 -1.03
CA LYS A 32 3.93 -7.72 -1.06
C LYS A 32 5.32 -7.55 -0.42
N ILE A 33 6.02 -6.46 -0.75
CA ILE A 33 7.32 -6.14 -0.15
C ILE A 33 7.21 -5.96 1.36
N ILE A 34 6.20 -5.21 1.83
CA ILE A 34 5.92 -5.04 3.26
C ILE A 34 5.69 -6.40 3.94
N GLN A 35 4.90 -7.28 3.32
CA GLN A 35 4.62 -8.61 3.88
C GLN A 35 5.84 -9.52 3.95
N GLU A 36 6.68 -9.51 2.94
CA GLU A 36 7.76 -10.49 2.82
C GLU A 36 9.07 -10.05 3.48
N TYR A 37 9.31 -8.74 3.52
CA TYR A 37 10.58 -8.17 4.01
C TYR A 37 10.45 -7.39 5.31
N LEU A 38 9.28 -6.87 5.68
CA LEU A 38 9.10 -6.06 6.89
C LEU A 38 8.31 -6.79 7.98
N THR A 39 7.13 -7.30 7.63
CA THR A 39 6.15 -7.88 8.57
C THR A 39 6.74 -8.96 9.48
N PRO A 40 7.58 -9.90 9.00
CA PRO A 40 8.15 -10.95 9.86
C PRO A 40 9.03 -10.41 10.99
N PHE A 41 9.61 -9.22 10.82
CA PHE A 41 10.41 -8.56 11.85
C PHE A 41 9.52 -7.75 12.80
N VAL A 42 8.48 -7.09 12.29
CA VAL A 42 7.49 -6.38 13.10
C VAL A 42 6.79 -7.35 14.06
N GLU A 43 6.37 -8.51 13.57
CA GLU A 43 5.75 -9.57 14.36
C GLU A 43 6.71 -10.15 15.39
N LYS A 44 7.96 -10.42 15.01
CA LYS A 44 9.00 -10.92 15.93
C LYS A 44 9.24 -9.95 17.08
N GLU A 45 9.26 -8.65 16.80
CA GLU A 45 9.43 -7.59 17.80
C GLU A 45 8.12 -7.27 18.56
N LYS A 46 7.00 -7.93 18.20
CA LYS A 46 5.65 -7.69 18.74
C LYS A 46 5.26 -6.22 18.69
N TYR A 47 5.68 -5.52 17.64
CA TYR A 47 5.47 -4.10 17.51
C TYR A 47 4.15 -3.80 16.82
N ASN A 48 3.37 -2.87 17.38
CA ASN A 48 2.15 -2.39 16.74
C ASN A 48 2.47 -1.15 15.91
N ILE A 49 2.35 -1.26 14.59
CA ILE A 49 2.51 -0.12 13.69
C ILE A 49 1.38 0.87 13.98
N SER A 50 1.69 2.15 14.14
CA SER A 50 0.68 3.18 14.38
C SER A 50 -0.23 3.35 13.16
N ARG A 51 -1.54 3.58 13.35
CA ARG A 51 -2.48 3.94 12.27
C ARG A 51 -2.06 5.20 11.51
N LYS A 52 -1.19 6.05 12.07
CA LYS A 52 -0.62 7.22 11.39
C LYS A 52 0.44 6.86 10.35
N CYS A 53 1.11 5.72 10.52
CA CYS A 53 2.19 5.28 9.65
C CYS A 53 1.64 4.90 8.27
N ARG A 54 2.32 5.33 7.21
CA ARG A 54 1.91 5.02 5.83
C ARG A 54 1.99 3.52 5.49
N LEU A 55 2.80 2.75 6.23
CA LEU A 55 2.94 1.30 6.08
C LEU A 55 1.87 0.51 6.84
N HIS A 56 0.96 1.18 7.57
CA HIS A 56 -0.09 0.49 8.30
C HIS A 56 -1.03 -0.25 7.32
N PRO A 57 -1.40 -1.52 7.59
CA PRO A 57 -2.25 -2.30 6.70
C PRO A 57 -3.56 -1.61 6.32
N ASP A 58 -4.22 -0.98 7.29
CA ASP A 58 -5.51 -0.29 7.10
C ASP A 58 -5.41 0.99 6.26
N ASN A 59 -4.21 1.49 6.00
CA ASN A 59 -4.03 2.71 5.21
C ASN A 59 -3.94 2.45 3.71
N ASP A 60 -3.85 1.21 3.26
CA ASP A 60 -3.86 0.87 1.84
C ASP A 60 -5.29 0.97 1.26
N ILE A 61 -5.48 1.89 0.31
CA ILE A 61 -6.80 2.15 -0.30
C ILE A 61 -7.39 0.93 -1.00
N TYR A 62 -6.55 0.04 -1.54
CA TYR A 62 -6.98 -1.13 -2.29
C TYR A 62 -7.05 -2.39 -1.41
N ARG A 63 -6.69 -2.26 -0.13
CA ARG A 63 -6.50 -3.37 0.80
C ARG A 63 -7.66 -4.35 0.81
N ASP A 64 -8.85 -3.82 1.03
CA ASP A 64 -10.08 -4.60 1.12
C ASP A 64 -10.36 -5.34 -0.18
N GLN A 65 -10.25 -4.66 -1.32
CA GLN A 65 -10.49 -5.27 -2.63
C GLN A 65 -9.47 -6.36 -2.97
N GLU A 66 -8.20 -6.16 -2.63
CA GLU A 66 -7.17 -7.19 -2.83
C GLU A 66 -7.41 -8.43 -1.96
N GLN A 67 -7.93 -8.26 -0.73
CA GLN A 67 -8.35 -9.37 0.15
C GLN A 67 -9.60 -10.09 -0.37
N HIS A 68 -10.43 -9.42 -1.17
CA HIS A 68 -11.62 -9.98 -1.80
C HIS A 68 -11.36 -10.55 -3.20
N LYS A 69 -10.11 -10.83 -3.55
CA LYS A 69 -9.78 -11.67 -4.70
C LYS A 69 -9.68 -13.13 -4.29
N SER A 70 -10.22 -14.02 -5.10
CA SER A 70 -9.98 -15.45 -4.95
C SER A 70 -9.44 -16.00 -6.26
N HIS A 71 -8.22 -16.51 -6.24
CA HIS A 71 -7.63 -17.26 -7.35
C HIS A 71 -7.92 -18.74 -7.12
N ILE A 72 -8.91 -19.27 -7.84
CA ILE A 72 -9.44 -20.62 -7.64
C ILE A 72 -8.62 -21.63 -8.45
N ASP A 73 -8.30 -21.29 -9.69
CA ASP A 73 -7.51 -22.08 -10.63
C ASP A 73 -6.69 -21.14 -11.52
N ILE A 74 -5.75 -21.67 -12.31
CA ILE A 74 -4.79 -20.95 -13.17
C ILE A 74 -5.46 -19.82 -13.97
N ASN A 75 -6.68 -20.05 -14.42
CA ASN A 75 -7.46 -19.13 -15.26
C ASN A 75 -8.81 -18.77 -14.63
N GLU A 76 -8.94 -18.87 -13.31
CA GLU A 76 -10.20 -18.58 -12.62
C GLU A 76 -9.98 -17.65 -11.43
N TRP A 77 -10.25 -16.38 -11.67
CA TRP A 77 -10.28 -15.32 -10.67
C TRP A 77 -11.72 -14.98 -10.31
N LYS A 78 -12.03 -14.92 -9.02
CA LYS A 78 -13.39 -14.65 -8.53
C LYS A 78 -13.43 -13.41 -7.67
N CYS A 79 -14.44 -12.58 -7.92
CA CYS A 79 -14.78 -11.43 -7.10
C CYS A 79 -15.42 -11.89 -5.79
N GLY A 80 -14.84 -11.51 -4.66
CA GLY A 80 -15.33 -11.82 -3.32
C GLY A 80 -16.68 -11.18 -3.00
N TYR A 81 -16.99 -10.01 -3.57
CA TYR A 81 -18.23 -9.27 -3.29
C TYR A 81 -19.45 -9.81 -4.04
N CYS A 82 -19.36 -9.95 -5.37
CA CYS A 82 -20.49 -10.35 -6.22
C CYS A 82 -20.35 -11.74 -6.85
N LYS A 83 -19.28 -12.47 -6.53
CA LYS A 83 -19.02 -13.86 -6.96
C LYS A 83 -18.85 -14.08 -8.46
N LYS A 84 -18.78 -13.03 -9.28
CA LYS A 84 -18.43 -13.11 -10.71
C LYS A 84 -17.01 -13.66 -10.89
N THR A 85 -16.83 -14.47 -11.93
CA THR A 85 -15.55 -15.07 -12.30
C THR A 85 -14.97 -14.40 -13.55
N PHE A 86 -13.64 -14.43 -13.65
CA PHE A 86 -12.83 -13.78 -14.67
C PHE A 86 -11.67 -14.68 -15.04
N TYR A 87 -11.29 -14.64 -16.31
CA TYR A 87 -10.19 -15.47 -16.82
C TYR A 87 -8.80 -15.00 -16.31
N GLU A 88 -8.63 -13.68 -16.15
CA GLU A 88 -7.35 -13.06 -15.76
C GLU A 88 -7.56 -12.06 -14.62
N GLU A 89 -6.55 -11.89 -13.76
CA GLU A 89 -6.57 -10.94 -12.64
C GLU A 89 -6.86 -9.51 -13.10
N LYS A 90 -6.30 -9.08 -14.24
CA LYS A 90 -6.50 -7.73 -14.77
C LYS A 90 -7.99 -7.43 -15.08
N ASN A 91 -8.75 -8.44 -15.46
CA ASN A 91 -10.18 -8.30 -15.75
C ASN A 91 -10.98 -8.17 -14.45
N LEU A 92 -10.55 -8.86 -13.38
CA LEU A 92 -11.11 -8.68 -12.04
C LEU A 92 -10.75 -7.31 -11.46
N ASP A 93 -9.53 -6.83 -11.65
CA ASP A 93 -9.10 -5.48 -11.26
C ASP A 93 -9.96 -4.41 -11.93
N GLN A 94 -10.11 -4.50 -13.26
CA GLN A 94 -10.98 -3.59 -14.01
C GLN A 94 -12.45 -3.67 -13.55
N HIS A 95 -12.92 -4.86 -13.17
CA HIS A 95 -14.24 -5.04 -12.58
C HIS A 95 -14.37 -4.32 -11.23
N PHE A 96 -13.36 -4.37 -10.36
CA PHE A 96 -13.37 -3.61 -9.11
C PHE A 96 -13.44 -2.11 -9.37
N ASP A 97 -12.65 -1.59 -10.30
CA ASP A 97 -12.66 -0.16 -10.63
C ASP A 97 -14.02 0.30 -11.17
N ASN A 98 -14.70 -0.55 -11.95
CA ASN A 98 -15.97 -0.19 -12.59
C ASN A 98 -17.21 -0.43 -11.71
N ARG A 99 -17.18 -1.43 -10.81
CA ARG A 99 -18.38 -1.93 -10.10
C ARG A 99 -18.28 -1.87 -8.59
N HIS A 100 -17.08 -1.72 -8.05
CA HIS A 100 -16.81 -1.71 -6.61
C HIS A 100 -15.88 -0.56 -6.19
N SER A 101 -15.75 0.49 -7.00
CA SER A 101 -14.95 1.68 -6.66
C SER A 101 -15.41 2.37 -5.37
N ASN A 102 -16.69 2.23 -5.02
CA ASN A 102 -17.26 2.69 -3.76
C ASN A 102 -16.84 1.87 -2.52
N LEU A 103 -16.21 0.71 -2.71
CA LEU A 103 -15.69 -0.16 -1.64
C LEU A 103 -14.18 0.00 -1.42
N LEU A 104 -13.59 1.08 -1.92
CA LEU A 104 -12.22 1.44 -1.55
C LEU A 104 -12.19 1.83 -0.07
N ASN A 105 -11.05 1.62 0.58
CA ASN A 105 -10.81 2.07 1.95
C ASN A 105 -10.61 3.58 2.02
N LEU A 106 -11.49 4.36 1.37
CA LEU A 106 -11.50 5.81 1.40
C LEU A 106 -12.10 6.24 2.73
N LEU A 107 -11.26 6.26 3.76
CA LEU A 107 -11.64 6.88 5.02
C LEU A 107 -11.71 8.41 4.81
N ILE A 108 -12.91 8.85 4.41
CA ILE A 108 -13.46 10.20 4.58
C ILE A 108 -12.76 11.32 3.78
N ALA A 109 -13.10 11.42 2.49
CA ALA A 109 -13.06 12.70 1.77
C ALA A 109 -14.44 13.38 1.71
N ASP A 110 -15.55 12.65 1.44
CA ASP A 110 -16.76 13.31 0.93
C ASP A 110 -18.08 13.02 1.69
N SER A 111 -18.09 13.15 3.02
CA SER A 111 -19.35 13.46 3.72
C SER A 111 -19.14 14.37 4.92
N ALA A 112 -18.45 15.49 4.70
CA ALA A 112 -18.59 16.65 5.58
C ALA A 112 -19.94 17.34 5.32
N ASN A 113 -21.04 16.70 5.72
CA ASN A 113 -22.20 17.39 6.26
C ASN A 113 -23.09 16.40 7.04
N LEU A 114 -22.81 16.22 8.34
CA LEU A 114 -23.81 16.28 9.40
C LEU A 114 -23.13 16.11 10.77
N LEU A 115 -22.98 17.25 11.44
CA LEU A 115 -23.06 17.42 12.90
C LEU A 115 -22.11 16.59 13.79
N SER A 116 -20.88 17.07 13.97
CA SER A 116 -20.24 17.20 15.30
C SER A 116 -18.85 17.82 15.18
N ALA A 117 -18.82 19.15 15.15
CA ALA A 117 -17.66 19.88 15.64
C ALA A 117 -17.55 19.63 17.14
N ASN A 118 -16.78 18.60 17.54
CA ASN A 118 -16.06 18.44 18.82
C ASN A 118 -15.65 16.97 19.06
N LEU A 119 -15.03 16.35 18.06
CA LEU A 119 -14.15 15.21 18.32
C LEU A 119 -12.95 15.33 17.39
N SER A 120 -11.80 15.71 17.95
CA SER A 120 -10.49 15.53 17.31
C SER A 120 -10.19 14.03 17.25
N LEU A 121 -11.01 13.27 16.51
CA LEU A 121 -10.70 11.91 16.14
C LEU A 121 -9.69 12.03 15.00
N GLU A 122 -8.45 11.64 15.28
CA GLU A 122 -7.33 11.74 14.35
C GLU A 122 -7.71 11.14 12.99
N LYS A 123 -7.87 12.01 11.99
CA LYS A 123 -8.41 11.66 10.68
C LYS A 123 -7.40 10.77 9.95
N ASN A 124 -7.69 9.48 9.87
CA ASN A 124 -6.86 8.51 9.16
C ASN A 124 -7.16 8.62 7.67
N GLU A 125 -6.35 9.39 6.95
CA GLU A 125 -6.42 9.44 5.50
C GLU A 125 -5.83 8.16 4.92
N SER A 126 -6.64 7.42 4.17
CA SER A 126 -6.19 6.30 3.36
C SER A 126 -5.22 6.77 2.29
N LYS A 127 -4.11 6.05 2.08
CA LYS A 127 -2.99 6.46 1.24
C LYS A 127 -2.74 5.42 0.14
N CYS A 128 -2.35 5.92 -1.02
CA CYS A 128 -1.88 5.07 -2.09
C CYS A 128 -0.51 4.47 -1.71
N LEU A 129 -0.40 3.15 -1.52
CA LEU A 129 0.92 2.55 -1.24
C LEU A 129 1.87 2.62 -2.44
N ALA A 130 1.34 2.83 -3.66
CA ALA A 130 2.22 3.05 -4.82
C ALA A 130 3.09 4.31 -4.67
N ASP A 131 2.65 5.31 -3.88
CA ASP A 131 3.41 6.55 -3.64
C ASP A 131 4.74 6.29 -2.91
N ILE A 132 4.80 5.22 -2.12
CA ILE A 132 6.01 4.84 -1.37
C ILE A 132 6.85 3.79 -2.10
N CYS A 133 6.50 3.43 -3.34
CA CYS A 133 7.26 2.45 -4.11
C CYS A 133 8.71 2.87 -4.36
N GLY A 134 8.97 4.18 -4.46
CA GLY A 134 10.33 4.71 -4.55
C GLY A 134 11.16 4.31 -3.33
N ALA A 135 10.60 4.41 -2.12
CA ALA A 135 11.28 4.02 -0.89
C ALA A 135 11.41 2.49 -0.74
N LEU A 136 10.39 1.75 -1.16
CA LEU A 136 10.31 0.28 -0.99
C LEU A 136 10.97 -0.53 -2.10
N HIS A 137 11.54 0.10 -3.14
CA HIS A 137 12.13 -0.59 -4.30
C HIS A 137 11.14 -1.46 -5.08
N CYS A 138 9.88 -1.04 -5.27
CA CYS A 138 8.90 -1.82 -6.06
C CYS A 138 9.43 -2.19 -7.46
N ASP A 139 10.12 -1.26 -8.12
CA ASP A 139 10.66 -1.49 -9.45
C ASP A 139 11.72 -2.59 -9.48
N HIS A 140 12.39 -2.87 -8.36
CA HIS A 140 13.33 -3.98 -8.22
C HIS A 140 12.61 -5.34 -8.26
N GLU A 141 11.47 -5.44 -7.59
CA GLU A 141 10.63 -6.65 -7.59
C GLU A 141 9.93 -6.87 -8.94
N ILE A 142 9.42 -5.81 -9.56
CA ILE A 142 8.81 -5.86 -10.91
C ILE A 142 9.80 -6.32 -11.96
N ASN A 143 11.01 -5.75 -11.93
CA ASN A 143 12.00 -5.88 -13.00
C ASN A 143 13.15 -6.82 -12.66
N SER A 144 12.91 -7.83 -11.82
CA SER A 144 13.95 -8.74 -11.32
C SER A 144 14.69 -9.53 -12.42
N GLY A 145 14.33 -9.37 -13.71
CA GLY A 145 15.07 -9.87 -14.89
C GLY A 145 15.42 -8.85 -15.99
N SER A 146 15.24 -7.53 -15.82
CA SER A 146 15.52 -6.54 -16.88
C SER A 146 16.91 -5.87 -16.77
N LYS A 147 17.39 -5.28 -17.88
CA LYS A 147 18.68 -4.56 -17.90
C LYS A 147 18.60 -3.37 -16.95
N LYS A 148 19.47 -3.33 -15.93
CA LYS A 148 19.56 -2.22 -14.97
C LYS A 148 19.71 -0.90 -15.72
N SER A 149 18.79 0.02 -15.47
CA SER A 149 18.90 1.39 -15.98
C SER A 149 20.08 2.10 -15.31
N LYS A 150 20.62 3.11 -16.01
CA LYS A 150 21.69 3.94 -15.45
C LYS A 150 21.18 4.64 -14.19
N CYS A 151 21.97 4.62 -13.11
CA CYS A 151 21.57 5.26 -11.85
C CYS A 151 21.31 6.76 -12.05
N ASN A 152 20.20 7.24 -11.48
CA ASN A 152 19.89 8.67 -11.38
C ASN A 152 20.15 9.12 -9.92
N PRO A 153 21.22 9.91 -9.66
CA PRO A 153 21.56 10.35 -8.31
C PRO A 153 20.45 11.14 -7.62
N ALA A 154 19.72 11.98 -8.36
CA ALA A 154 18.63 12.79 -7.80
C ALA A 154 17.44 11.92 -7.39
N ALA A 155 17.12 10.88 -8.18
CA ALA A 155 16.06 9.93 -7.82
C ALA A 155 16.46 9.09 -6.59
N ALA A 156 17.71 8.61 -6.54
CA ALA A 156 18.24 7.87 -5.39
C ALA A 156 18.17 8.71 -4.11
N ALA A 157 18.60 9.98 -4.16
CA ALA A 157 18.53 10.88 -3.01
C ALA A 157 17.09 11.13 -2.52
N ARG A 158 16.15 11.38 -3.45
CA ARG A 158 14.72 11.56 -3.09
C ARG A 158 14.11 10.31 -2.46
N ASN A 159 14.37 9.14 -3.05
CA ASN A 159 13.86 7.87 -2.54
C ASN A 159 14.46 7.53 -1.17
N LYS A 160 15.75 7.83 -0.96
CA LYS A 160 16.41 7.68 0.32
C LYS A 160 15.73 8.52 1.40
N HIS A 161 15.53 9.82 1.14
CA HIS A 161 14.86 10.72 2.08
C HIS A 161 13.43 10.26 2.40
N LEU A 162 12.67 9.84 1.38
CA LEU A 162 11.32 9.29 1.58
C LEU A 162 11.36 8.03 2.47
N CYS A 163 12.33 7.15 2.25
CA CYS A 163 12.52 5.94 3.04
C CYS A 163 12.86 6.25 4.51
N GLU A 164 13.77 7.20 4.75
CA GLU A 164 14.15 7.64 6.10
C GLU A 164 12.96 8.26 6.83
N THR A 165 12.17 9.11 6.15
CA THR A 165 10.93 9.70 6.70
C THR A 165 9.90 8.62 7.10
N LEU A 166 9.82 7.52 6.33
CA LEU A 166 8.97 6.38 6.70
C LEU A 166 9.51 5.69 7.96
N ALA A 167 10.82 5.50 8.08
CA ALA A 167 11.43 4.92 9.27
C ALA A 167 11.14 5.77 10.53
N ASP A 168 11.31 7.09 10.42
CA ASP A 168 11.05 8.03 11.52
C ASP A 168 9.59 8.03 11.97
N SER A 169 8.66 8.03 11.02
CA SER A 169 7.23 8.13 11.32
C SER A 169 6.60 6.80 11.74
N CYS A 170 7.10 5.67 11.24
CA CYS A 170 6.55 4.35 11.52
C CYS A 170 7.22 3.65 12.71
N PHE A 171 8.52 3.91 12.90
CA PHE A 171 9.36 3.30 13.94
C PHE A 171 10.16 4.38 14.67
N PRO A 172 9.51 5.32 15.37
CA PRO A 172 10.22 6.37 16.10
C PRO A 172 11.06 5.76 17.24
N VAL A 173 12.36 6.05 17.25
CA VAL A 173 13.31 5.51 18.25
C VAL A 173 12.95 5.87 19.69
N SER A 174 12.19 6.96 19.88
CA SER A 174 11.69 7.41 21.19
C SER A 174 10.60 6.50 21.77
N HIS A 175 9.97 5.64 20.97
CA HIS A 175 8.88 4.74 21.41
C HIS A 175 9.39 3.40 21.96
N GLY A 176 10.67 3.36 22.37
CA GLY A 176 11.26 2.24 23.10
C GLY A 176 12.10 1.28 22.25
N PRO A 177 12.65 0.22 22.88
CA PRO A 177 13.69 -0.62 22.27
C PRO A 177 13.23 -1.37 21.01
N ALA A 178 11.98 -1.83 20.96
CA ALA A 178 11.44 -2.52 19.80
C ALA A 178 11.34 -1.58 18.58
N ALA A 179 10.84 -0.35 18.80
CA ALA A 179 10.77 0.68 17.76
C ALA A 179 12.16 1.04 17.25
N SER A 180 13.13 1.21 18.16
CA SER A 180 14.53 1.49 17.80
C SER A 180 15.17 0.38 16.96
N ARG A 181 14.98 -0.90 17.33
CA ARG A 181 15.47 -2.03 16.52
C ARG A 181 14.83 -2.09 15.13
N LEU A 182 13.52 -1.84 15.04
CA LEU A 182 12.82 -1.80 13.77
C LEU A 182 13.24 -0.62 12.90
N HIS A 183 13.52 0.53 13.52
CA HIS A 183 14.05 1.71 12.84
C HIS A 183 15.37 1.40 12.15
N GLU A 184 16.37 0.91 12.90
CA GLU A 184 17.65 0.50 12.33
C GLU A 184 17.47 -0.57 11.26
N PHE A 185 16.67 -1.59 11.54
CA PHE A 185 16.37 -2.64 10.57
C PHE A 185 15.82 -2.07 9.26
N PHE A 186 14.84 -1.17 9.34
CA PHE A 186 14.21 -0.57 8.17
C PHE A 186 15.22 0.24 7.34
N LEU A 187 16.06 1.06 8.00
CA LEU A 187 17.12 1.81 7.33
C LEU A 187 18.11 0.88 6.60
N HIS A 188 18.55 -0.20 7.25
CA HIS A 188 19.48 -1.16 6.66
C HIS A 188 18.87 -1.99 5.54
N GLN A 189 17.60 -2.40 5.68
CA GLN A 189 16.91 -3.29 4.75
C GLN A 189 16.43 -2.56 3.49
N PHE A 190 15.97 -1.31 3.64
CA PHE A 190 15.34 -0.54 2.56
C PHE A 190 16.16 0.70 2.16
N CYS A 191 16.57 1.53 3.12
CA CYS A 191 17.04 2.88 2.81
C CYS A 191 18.49 2.95 2.31
N ASN A 192 19.39 2.14 2.87
CA ASN A 192 20.81 2.11 2.47
C ASN A 192 21.06 1.68 1.02
N ALA A 193 20.08 1.01 0.40
CA ALA A 193 20.13 0.62 -1.01
C ALA A 193 19.85 1.78 -1.97
N HIS A 194 19.34 2.92 -1.49
CA HIS A 194 19.16 4.14 -2.29
C HIS A 194 20.50 4.88 -2.49
N SER A 195 21.43 4.22 -3.19
CA SER A 195 22.74 4.75 -3.56
C SER A 195 23.17 4.28 -4.95
N CYS A 196 23.87 5.13 -5.69
CA CYS A 196 24.48 4.75 -6.96
C CYS A 196 25.75 3.89 -6.81
N THR A 197 26.24 3.68 -5.57
CA THR A 197 27.48 2.95 -5.29
C THR A 197 27.33 1.43 -5.20
N GLY A 198 26.13 0.88 -5.47
CA GLY A 198 25.94 -0.57 -5.67
C GLY A 198 25.44 -1.36 -4.47
N SER A 199 24.80 -0.71 -3.49
CA SER A 199 24.12 -1.41 -2.39
C SER A 199 22.87 -2.13 -2.89
N LYS A 200 22.69 -3.41 -2.53
CA LYS A 200 21.51 -4.21 -2.92
C LYS A 200 20.39 -4.02 -1.88
N PRO A 201 19.14 -3.77 -2.30
CA PRO A 201 18.01 -3.79 -1.37
C PRO A 201 17.79 -5.20 -0.82
N PHE A 202 17.09 -5.27 0.31
CA PHE A 202 16.68 -6.52 0.94
C PHE A 202 17.83 -7.45 1.38
N SER A 203 18.92 -6.87 1.91
CA SER A 203 20.14 -7.62 2.29
C SER A 203 19.91 -8.80 3.24
N ARG A 204 18.88 -8.77 4.10
CA ARG A 204 18.53 -9.88 5.01
C ARG A 204 17.65 -10.96 4.38
N GLY A 205 17.42 -10.89 3.07
CA GLY A 205 16.67 -11.87 2.29
C GLY A 205 15.16 -11.80 2.49
N ARG A 206 14.45 -12.53 1.63
CA ARG A 206 13.01 -12.75 1.68
C ARG A 206 12.74 -13.81 2.74
N ARG A 207 11.88 -13.52 3.73
CA ARG A 207 11.30 -14.59 4.53
C ARG A 207 10.02 -15.03 3.84
N PRO A 208 9.80 -16.34 3.60
CA PRO A 208 8.49 -16.78 3.17
C PRO A 208 7.50 -16.30 4.22
N SER A 209 6.54 -15.48 3.81
CA SER A 209 5.32 -15.30 4.57
C SER A 209 4.82 -16.70 4.88
N GLY A 210 4.61 -17.02 6.16
CA GLY A 210 3.94 -18.26 6.53
C GLY A 210 2.72 -18.39 5.64
N THR A 211 2.61 -19.52 4.94
CA THR A 211 1.56 -19.78 3.95
C THR A 211 0.27 -19.18 4.44
N ILE A 212 -0.25 -18.13 3.80
CA ILE A 212 -1.65 -17.78 3.95
C ILE A 212 -2.37 -18.92 3.25
N VAL A 213 -2.53 -20.03 3.97
CA VAL A 213 -3.63 -20.94 3.72
C VAL A 213 -4.86 -20.04 3.90
N SER A 214 -5.52 -19.70 2.79
CA SER A 214 -6.89 -19.21 2.89
C SER A 214 -7.61 -20.26 3.72
N GLU A 215 -8.09 -19.90 4.91
CA GLU A 215 -8.88 -20.81 5.74
C GLU A 215 -10.21 -21.08 5.02
N PHE A 216 -10.18 -22.03 4.08
CA PHE A 216 -11.34 -22.72 3.52
C PHE A 216 -11.40 -24.15 4.05
N VAL A 217 -11.02 -24.36 5.32
CA VAL A 217 -11.20 -25.66 5.97
C VAL A 217 -11.96 -25.47 7.28
N GLN A 218 -13.27 -25.24 7.17
CA GLN A 218 -14.19 -25.58 8.26
C GLN A 218 -15.55 -26.05 7.74
N ILE A 219 -15.58 -27.00 6.79
CA ILE A 219 -16.79 -27.78 6.47
C ILE A 219 -16.59 -29.26 6.83
N ALA A 220 -16.10 -29.53 8.04
CA ALA A 220 -16.07 -30.89 8.58
C ALA A 220 -16.58 -31.02 10.03
N ILE A 221 -16.98 -29.93 10.70
CA ILE A 221 -17.47 -30.00 12.09
C ILE A 221 -18.99 -30.18 12.19
N VAL A 222 -19.76 -29.93 11.11
CA VAL A 222 -21.24 -29.99 11.17
C VAL A 222 -21.80 -31.42 11.15
N LEU A 223 -21.00 -32.45 10.83
CA LEU A 223 -21.49 -33.84 10.78
C LEU A 223 -21.24 -34.68 12.05
N GLN A 224 -20.61 -34.12 13.09
CA GLN A 224 -20.44 -34.85 14.35
C GLN A 224 -21.52 -34.54 15.41
N TYR A 225 -22.39 -33.56 15.16
CA TYR A 225 -23.51 -33.17 16.05
C TYR A 225 -24.89 -33.53 15.48
N ALA A 226 -24.94 -34.35 14.43
CA ALA A 226 -26.17 -34.86 13.84
C ALA A 226 -26.24 -36.40 13.91
N MET A 227 -25.88 -36.96 15.06
CA MET A 227 -26.25 -38.32 15.48
C MET A 227 -26.77 -38.29 16.91
#